data_AF-G3H410-F1
#
_entry.id   AF-G3H410-F1
#
_cell.length_a   1.000
_cell.length_b   1.000
_cell.length_c   1.000
_cell.angle_alpha   90.00
_cell.angle_beta   90.00
_cell.angle_gamma   90.00
#
_symmetry.space_group_name_H-M   'P 1'
#
loop_
_entity.id
_entity.type
_entity.pdbx_description
1 polymer ?
#
loop_
_entity_poly.entity_id
_entity_poly.type
_entity_poly.pdbx_seq_one_letter_code
_entity_poly.pdbx_strand_id
1 'polypeptide(L)'
;MAYMFGFFFGRTPLIKLSPKKTWEGFIGGFFATVVFGLLLSYVMSGYRCFVCPVEYNNDTNSFTVDCEPSDLFRLQEYNIPGVIQSVVGWKTVRMYPFQIHSIALSTFASLIGPFGGFFASGFKRAFKIKDFANTIPGHGGIMDRFDCQYLMATFVNVYIASFIRGPNPSKLIQQFLTLRPDQQLHIFNTLKSHLTDKGILTSALEDE
;
A
#
# COMPACT_ATOMS: atom_id res chain seq x y z
N MET A 1 3.16 -11.87 14.88
CA MET A 1 1.84 -12.44 15.24
C MET A 1 1.71 -13.93 14.91
N ALA A 2 2.01 -14.40 13.69
CA ALA A 2 1.86 -15.81 13.32
C ALA A 2 2.55 -16.82 14.27
N TYR A 3 3.74 -16.48 14.78
CA TYR A 3 4.44 -17.30 15.79
C TYR A 3 3.67 -17.43 17.10
N MET A 4 3.08 -16.35 17.62
CA MET A 4 2.34 -16.37 18.88
C MET A 4 1.10 -17.26 18.75
N PHE A 5 0.30 -17.06 17.71
CA PHE A 5 -0.89 -17.90 17.47
C PHE A 5 -0.50 -19.36 17.16
N GLY A 6 0.59 -19.58 16.43
CA GLY A 6 1.12 -20.91 16.19
C GLY A 6 1.63 -21.61 17.45
N PHE A 7 2.22 -20.87 18.39
CA PHE A 7 2.70 -21.42 19.66
C PHE A 7 1.55 -21.79 20.61
N PHE A 8 0.55 -20.91 20.75
CA PHE A 8 -0.57 -21.16 21.67
C PHE A 8 -1.65 -22.10 21.11
N PHE A 9 -1.93 -22.06 19.81
CA PHE A 9 -3.05 -22.76 19.19
C PHE A 9 -2.65 -23.70 18.06
N GLY A 10 -1.37 -23.77 17.69
CA GLY A 10 -0.90 -24.57 16.56
C GLY A 10 -1.00 -26.07 16.84
N ARG A 11 -1.75 -26.77 15.99
CA ARG A 11 -1.88 -28.24 16.04
C ARG A 11 -1.64 -28.86 14.68
N THR A 12 -2.05 -28.20 13.61
CA THR A 12 -1.99 -28.76 12.24
C THR A 12 -0.87 -28.12 11.42
N PRO A 13 0.15 -28.88 10.97
CA PRO A 13 1.24 -28.32 10.17
C PRO A 13 0.75 -27.91 8.79
N LEU A 14 1.24 -26.77 8.30
CA LEU A 14 0.87 -26.19 7.00
C LEU A 14 1.53 -26.95 5.83
N ILE A 15 2.79 -27.36 6.01
CA ILE A 15 3.57 -28.06 4.97
C ILE A 15 4.52 -29.07 5.62
N LYS A 16 4.65 -30.25 5.00
CA LYS A 16 5.54 -31.33 5.50
C LYS A 16 7.01 -30.90 5.60
N LEU A 17 7.45 -30.01 4.71
CA LEU A 17 8.82 -29.49 4.70
C LEU A 17 9.13 -28.57 5.89
N SER A 18 8.10 -27.99 6.52
CA SER A 18 8.24 -27.02 7.61
C SER A 18 7.22 -27.32 8.72
N PRO A 19 7.47 -28.38 9.52
CA PRO A 19 6.50 -28.87 10.51
C PRO A 19 6.19 -27.88 11.63
N LYS A 20 7.03 -26.84 11.80
CA LYS A 20 6.83 -25.78 12.81
C LYS A 20 5.83 -24.70 12.38
N LYS A 21 5.47 -24.61 11.10
CA LYS A 21 4.46 -23.63 10.63
C LYS A 21 3.10 -24.30 10.60
N THR A 22 2.10 -23.70 11.24
CA THR A 22 0.77 -24.29 11.42
C THR A 22 -0.32 -23.50 10.72
N TRP A 23 -1.44 -24.15 10.38
CA TRP A 23 -2.61 -23.48 9.80
C TRP A 23 -3.24 -22.49 10.77
N GLU A 24 -3.31 -22.82 12.05
CA GLU A 24 -3.88 -21.95 13.07
C GLU A 24 -3.03 -20.69 13.26
N GLY A 25 -1.70 -20.83 13.21
CA GLY A 25 -0.77 -19.71 13.23
C GLY A 25 -0.88 -18.82 11.99
N PHE A 26 -1.15 -19.40 10.82
CA PHE A 26 -1.36 -18.66 9.57
C PHE A 26 -2.66 -17.84 9.63
N ILE A 27 -3.78 -18.45 10.01
CA ILE A 27 -5.08 -17.78 10.10
C ILE A 27 -5.08 -16.71 11.19
N GLY A 28 -4.59 -17.03 12.39
CA GLY A 28 -4.47 -16.05 13.48
C GLY A 28 -3.50 -14.91 13.13
N GLY A 29 -2.41 -15.23 12.43
CA GLY A 29 -1.48 -14.25 11.89
C GLY A 29 -2.14 -13.30 10.89
N PHE A 30 -3.00 -13.82 10.00
CA PHE A 30 -3.74 -13.02 9.03
C PHE A 30 -4.66 -11.99 9.71
N PHE A 31 -5.56 -12.44 10.59
CA PHE A 31 -6.48 -11.54 11.29
C PHE A 31 -5.73 -10.49 12.13
N ALA A 32 -4.72 -10.92 12.88
CA ALA A 32 -3.93 -10.01 13.71
C ALA A 32 -3.18 -8.96 12.88
N THR A 33 -2.67 -9.32 11.70
CA THR A 33 -1.94 -8.38 10.84
C THR A 33 -2.87 -7.35 10.21
N VAL A 34 -4.07 -7.75 9.78
CA VAL A 34 -5.08 -6.82 9.25
C VAL A 34 -5.55 -5.85 10.32
N VAL A 35 -5.90 -6.35 11.51
CA VAL A 35 -6.31 -5.51 12.65
C VAL A 35 -5.20 -4.54 13.06
N PHE A 36 -3.96 -5.05 13.16
CA PHE A 36 -2.81 -4.22 13.49
C PHE A 36 -2.55 -3.16 12.42
N GLY A 37 -2.65 -3.51 11.12
CA GLY A 37 -2.50 -2.57 10.01
C GLY A 37 -3.56 -1.47 10.03
N LEU A 38 -4.81 -1.80 10.35
CA LEU A 38 -5.90 -0.84 10.49
C LEU A 38 -5.67 0.13 11.65
N LEU A 39 -5.28 -0.38 12.82
CA LEU A 39 -5.01 0.42 14.00
C LEU A 39 -3.78 1.32 13.79
N LEU A 40 -2.69 0.75 13.30
CA LEU A 40 -1.46 1.49 13.07
C LEU A 40 -1.65 2.57 12.02
N SER A 41 -2.32 2.26 10.90
CA SER A 41 -2.60 3.26 9.86
C SER A 41 -3.47 4.41 10.37
N TYR A 42 -4.49 4.12 11.18
CA TYR A 42 -5.31 5.15 11.82
C TYR A 42 -4.48 6.08 12.71
N VAL A 43 -3.65 5.51 13.58
CA VAL A 43 -2.79 6.27 14.50
C VAL A 43 -1.79 7.11 13.73
N MET A 44 -1.11 6.53 12.73
CA MET A 44 -0.09 7.22 11.95
C MET A 44 -0.68 8.35 11.10
N SER A 45 -1.86 8.18 10.51
CA SER A 45 -2.55 9.23 9.74
C SER A 45 -2.93 10.45 10.60
N GLY A 46 -2.99 10.32 11.93
CA GLY A 46 -3.23 11.44 12.83
C GLY A 46 -2.01 12.35 13.06
N TYR A 47 -0.80 11.87 12.78
CA TYR A 47 0.43 12.62 13.03
C TYR A 47 0.96 13.28 11.76
N ARG A 48 1.07 14.62 11.78
CA ARG A 48 1.57 15.42 10.65
C ARG A 48 2.94 14.98 10.16
N CYS A 49 3.84 14.53 11.05
CA CYS A 49 5.17 14.06 10.68
C CYS A 49 5.20 12.85 9.72
N PHE A 50 4.13 12.04 9.67
CA PHE A 50 4.04 10.89 8.76
C PHE A 50 3.28 11.19 7.48
N VAL A 51 2.55 12.31 7.44
CA VAL A 51 1.68 12.69 6.34
C VAL A 51 2.31 13.78 5.49
N CYS A 52 2.96 14.75 6.13
CA CYS A 52 3.57 15.90 5.48
C CYS A 52 5.05 15.65 5.17
N PRO A 53 5.53 16.12 4.00
CA PRO A 53 6.96 16.13 3.71
C PRO A 53 7.67 17.07 4.68
N VAL A 54 8.91 16.73 5.03
CA VAL A 54 9.78 17.60 5.84
C VAL A 54 10.41 18.63 4.90
N GLU A 55 10.15 19.91 5.18
CA GLU A 55 10.72 21.03 4.43
C GLU A 55 11.66 21.83 5.35
N TYR A 56 12.74 22.37 4.77
CA TYR A 56 13.66 23.24 5.49
C TYR A 56 13.28 24.69 5.28
N ASN A 57 12.96 25.39 6.36
CA ASN A 57 12.60 26.80 6.31
C ASN A 57 13.86 27.67 6.52
N ASN A 58 14.26 28.39 5.48
CA ASN A 58 15.42 29.29 5.49
C ASN A 58 15.24 30.47 6.46
N ASP A 59 14.01 30.92 6.70
CA ASP A 59 13.74 32.11 7.53
C ASP A 59 13.92 31.81 9.03
N THR A 60 13.63 30.59 9.45
CA THR A 60 13.72 30.15 10.86
C THR A 60 14.88 29.21 11.12
N ASN A 61 15.68 28.88 10.10
CA ASN A 61 16.73 27.85 10.14
C ASN A 61 16.28 26.56 10.84
N SER A 62 15.06 26.11 10.54
CA SER A 62 14.43 24.98 11.21
C SER A 62 13.69 24.09 10.22
N PHE A 63 13.54 22.81 10.59
CA PHE A 63 12.75 21.85 9.83
C PHE A 63 11.29 21.95 10.25
N THR A 64 10.40 22.23 9.29
CA THR A 64 8.95 22.31 9.52
C THR A 64 8.23 21.17 8.79
N VAL A 65 7.05 20.82 9.30
CA VAL A 65 6.19 19.73 8.77
C VAL A 65 4.77 20.24 8.52
N ASP A 66 4.65 21.53 8.23
CA ASP A 66 3.38 22.19 7.99
C ASP A 66 3.01 22.06 6.52
N CYS A 67 2.06 21.16 6.25
CA CYS A 67 1.46 20.99 4.94
C CYS A 67 -0.05 20.83 5.06
N GLU A 68 -0.75 21.08 3.95
CA GLU A 68 -2.16 20.70 3.82
C GLU A 68 -2.23 19.19 3.46
N PRO A 69 -2.79 18.32 4.33
CA PRO A 69 -2.84 16.89 4.06
C PRO A 69 -3.62 16.58 2.79
N SER A 70 -3.12 15.66 1.97
CA SER A 70 -3.84 15.18 0.78
C SER A 70 -5.13 14.46 1.15
N ASP A 71 -6.07 14.36 0.20
CA ASP A 71 -7.39 13.75 0.45
C ASP A 71 -7.31 12.31 0.96
N LEU A 72 -6.22 11.59 0.68
CA LEU A 72 -5.95 10.24 1.19
C LEU A 72 -5.85 10.18 2.73
N PHE A 73 -5.43 11.27 3.36
CA PHE A 73 -5.21 11.40 4.81
C PHE A 73 -6.23 12.33 5.47
N ARG A 74 -7.34 12.64 4.78
CA ARG A 74 -8.49 13.34 5.36
C ARG A 74 -9.58 12.34 5.70
N LEU A 75 -10.28 12.57 6.82
CA LEU A 75 -11.41 11.74 7.21
C LEU A 75 -12.54 11.92 6.19
N GLN A 76 -12.97 10.82 5.59
CA GLN A 76 -14.10 10.78 4.66
C GLN A 76 -15.21 9.89 5.23
N GLU A 77 -16.45 10.19 4.83
CA GLU A 77 -17.63 9.41 5.20
C GLU A 77 -17.93 8.38 4.12
N TYR A 78 -17.93 7.11 4.51
CA TYR A 78 -18.26 5.99 3.62
C TYR A 78 -19.58 5.35 4.01
N ASN A 79 -20.41 5.10 2.99
CA ASN A 79 -21.64 4.31 3.13
C ASN A 79 -21.31 2.82 3.12
N ILE A 80 -21.76 2.11 4.14
CA ILE A 80 -21.49 0.68 4.29
C ILE A 80 -22.44 -0.12 3.36
N PRO A 81 -21.94 -1.11 2.60
CA PRO A 81 -22.82 -1.99 1.82
C PRO A 81 -23.75 -2.81 2.73
N GLY A 82 -25.00 -2.99 2.30
CA GLY A 82 -26.09 -3.54 3.14
C GLY A 82 -25.79 -4.89 3.82
N VAL A 83 -24.91 -5.71 3.24
CA VAL A 83 -24.44 -6.97 3.84
C VAL A 83 -23.75 -6.73 5.18
N ILE A 84 -22.83 -5.75 5.24
CA ILE A 84 -22.08 -5.41 6.46
C ILE A 84 -22.96 -4.61 7.42
N GLN A 85 -23.90 -3.82 6.89
CA GLN A 85 -24.86 -3.08 7.70
C GLN A 85 -25.71 -4.01 8.60
N SER A 86 -26.08 -5.19 8.10
CA SER A 86 -26.83 -6.19 8.88
C SER A 86 -26.05 -6.74 10.09
N VAL A 87 -24.72 -6.72 10.03
CA VAL A 87 -23.83 -7.24 11.08
C VAL A 87 -23.42 -6.15 12.07
N VAL A 88 -23.14 -4.94 11.58
CA VAL A 88 -22.54 -3.84 12.36
C VAL A 88 -23.58 -2.82 12.84
N GLY A 89 -24.73 -2.71 12.17
CA GLY A 89 -25.81 -1.78 12.54
C GLY A 89 -25.55 -0.31 12.21
N TRP A 90 -24.37 0.06 11.70
CA TRP A 90 -24.03 1.44 11.32
C TRP A 90 -24.29 1.70 9.83
N LYS A 91 -24.82 2.88 9.51
CA LYS A 91 -25.07 3.33 8.12
C LYS A 91 -23.85 3.98 7.47
N THR A 92 -23.11 4.76 8.25
CA THR A 92 -21.93 5.52 7.82
C THR A 92 -20.75 5.23 8.73
N VAL A 93 -19.55 5.17 8.15
CA VAL A 93 -18.28 5.05 8.88
C VAL A 93 -17.34 6.15 8.42
N ARG A 94 -16.72 6.82 9.40
CA ARG A 94 -15.64 7.78 9.17
C ARG A 94 -14.31 7.03 9.20
N MET A 95 -13.63 6.99 8.07
CA MET A 95 -12.32 6.36 7.95
C MET A 95 -11.42 7.16 7.01
N TYR A 96 -10.11 7.03 7.18
CA TYR A 96 -9.17 7.59 6.23
C TYR A 96 -9.15 6.71 4.98
N PRO A 97 -9.18 7.28 3.75
CA PRO A 97 -9.05 6.50 2.52
C PRO A 97 -7.80 5.61 2.53
N PHE A 98 -6.70 6.08 3.15
CA PHE A 98 -5.48 5.30 3.34
C PHE A 98 -5.69 3.94 4.05
N GLN A 99 -6.70 3.81 4.93
CA GLN A 99 -6.99 2.55 5.60
C GLN A 99 -7.42 1.45 4.62
N ILE A 100 -8.07 1.80 3.50
CA ILE A 100 -8.44 0.85 2.45
C ILE A 100 -7.18 0.24 1.83
N HIS A 101 -6.18 1.07 1.54
CA HIS A 101 -4.87 0.60 1.06
C HIS A 101 -4.14 -0.23 2.12
N SER A 102 -4.22 0.15 3.40
CA SER A 102 -3.64 -0.64 4.51
C SER A 102 -4.25 -2.05 4.59
N ILE A 103 -5.56 -2.20 4.40
CA ILE A 103 -6.22 -3.52 4.33
C ILE A 103 -5.65 -4.34 3.17
N ALA A 104 -5.54 -3.75 1.97
CA ALA A 104 -5.01 -4.46 0.81
C ALA A 104 -3.56 -4.92 1.03
N LEU A 105 -2.70 -4.04 1.54
CA LEU A 105 -1.29 -4.33 1.81
C LEU A 105 -1.13 -5.39 2.91
N SER A 106 -1.86 -5.29 4.02
CA SER A 106 -1.80 -6.24 5.14
C SER A 106 -2.36 -7.62 4.78
N THR A 107 -3.42 -7.66 3.96
CA THR A 107 -3.98 -8.91 3.41
C THR A 107 -2.96 -9.61 2.53
N PHE A 108 -2.36 -8.88 1.59
CA PHE A 108 -1.32 -9.44 0.72
C PHE A 108 -0.10 -9.92 1.53
N ALA A 109 0.38 -9.10 2.48
CA ALA A 109 1.51 -9.45 3.33
C ALA A 109 1.30 -10.76 4.09
N SER A 110 0.09 -10.93 4.63
CA SER A 110 -0.26 -12.11 5.43
C SER A 110 -0.46 -13.36 4.59
N LEU A 111 -1.04 -13.23 3.40
CA LEU A 111 -1.28 -14.36 2.51
C LEU A 111 -0.01 -14.77 1.78
N ILE A 112 0.69 -13.82 1.15
CA ILE A 112 1.80 -14.09 0.22
C ILE A 112 3.16 -14.12 0.93
N GLY A 113 3.37 -13.28 1.96
CA GLY A 113 4.63 -13.21 2.69
C GLY A 113 5.15 -14.57 3.20
N PRO A 114 4.30 -15.43 3.80
CA PRO A 114 4.72 -16.77 4.25
C PRO A 114 5.24 -17.68 3.12
N PHE A 115 4.75 -17.51 1.88
CA PHE A 115 5.21 -18.30 0.73
C PHE A 115 6.64 -17.96 0.33
N GLY A 116 7.08 -16.71 0.46
CA GLY A 116 8.50 -16.34 0.27
C GLY A 116 9.41 -17.15 1.20
N GLY A 117 9.03 -17.25 2.48
CA GLY A 117 9.76 -18.07 3.45
C GLY A 117 9.66 -19.58 3.21
N PHE A 118 8.57 -20.06 2.60
CA PHE A 118 8.47 -21.47 2.19
C PHE A 118 9.36 -21.78 1.00
N PHE A 119 9.41 -20.88 0.02
CA PHE A 119 10.27 -21.01 -1.15
C PHE A 119 11.75 -21.05 -0.74
N ALA A 120 12.19 -20.11 0.10
CA ALA A 120 13.54 -20.10 0.64
C ALA A 120 13.85 -21.36 1.44
N SER A 121 12.92 -21.82 2.30
CA SER A 121 13.08 -23.09 3.00
C SER A 121 13.14 -24.30 2.04
N GLY A 122 12.35 -24.28 0.96
CA GLY A 122 12.37 -25.26 -0.13
C GLY A 122 13.75 -25.40 -0.76
N PHE A 123 14.28 -24.26 -1.22
CA PHE A 123 15.58 -24.17 -1.85
C PHE A 123 16.68 -24.70 -0.93
N LYS A 124 16.71 -24.27 0.34
CA LYS A 124 17.71 -24.74 1.31
C LYS A 124 17.71 -26.26 1.48
N ARG A 125 16.52 -26.88 1.55
CA ARG A 125 16.39 -28.33 1.69
C ARG A 125 16.83 -29.10 0.45
N ALA A 126 16.63 -28.54 -0.75
CA ALA A 126 17.12 -29.14 -1.99
C ALA A 126 18.66 -29.26 -2.01
N PHE A 127 19.37 -28.26 -1.48
CA PHE A 127 20.84 -28.27 -1.35
C PHE A 127 21.35 -28.92 -0.06
N LYS A 128 20.47 -29.56 0.73
CA LYS A 128 20.80 -30.15 2.05
C LYS A 128 21.45 -29.16 3.03
N ILE A 129 21.18 -27.86 2.88
CA ILE A 129 21.60 -26.80 3.80
C ILE A 129 20.43 -26.37 4.71
N LYS A 130 20.74 -25.76 5.85
CA LYS A 130 19.74 -25.25 6.80
C LYS A 130 19.57 -23.74 6.71
N ASP A 131 20.68 -23.03 6.61
CA ASP A 131 20.79 -21.58 6.61
C ASP A 131 21.69 -21.16 5.44
N PHE A 132 21.42 -20.03 4.79
CA PHE A 132 22.20 -19.60 3.62
C PHE A 132 23.61 -19.11 3.98
N ALA A 133 23.75 -18.58 5.19
CA ALA A 133 25.01 -18.10 5.74
C ALA A 133 24.92 -18.04 7.27
N ASN A 134 26.05 -17.87 7.95
CA ASN A 134 26.13 -17.58 9.39
C ASN A 134 26.56 -16.13 9.60
N THR A 135 25.83 -15.18 9.02
CA THR A 135 26.23 -13.77 9.07
C THR A 135 26.07 -13.16 10.46
N ILE A 136 25.06 -13.61 11.22
CA ILE A 136 24.85 -13.16 12.61
C ILE A 136 24.89 -14.39 13.53
N PRO A 137 25.77 -14.45 14.53
CA PRO A 137 25.87 -15.59 15.43
C PRO A 137 24.53 -15.83 16.14
N GLY A 138 24.06 -17.08 16.08
CA GLY A 138 22.78 -17.52 16.67
C GLY A 138 21.51 -17.12 15.90
N HIS A 139 21.62 -16.38 14.79
CA HIS A 139 20.48 -15.73 14.14
C HIS A 139 20.32 -16.06 12.64
N GLY A 140 21.19 -16.91 12.09
CA GLY A 140 21.16 -17.35 10.70
C GLY A 140 21.77 -16.35 9.72
N GLY A 141 21.42 -16.51 8.44
CA GLY A 141 21.90 -15.65 7.36
C GLY A 141 21.05 -14.40 7.19
N ILE A 142 21.64 -13.33 6.65
CA ILE A 142 20.87 -12.14 6.24
C ILE A 142 19.80 -12.51 5.22
N MET A 143 20.13 -13.37 4.25
CA MET A 143 19.19 -13.82 3.22
C MET A 143 17.95 -14.52 3.80
N ASP A 144 18.09 -15.24 4.92
CA ASP A 144 16.99 -15.91 5.61
C ASP A 144 15.98 -14.93 6.25
N ARG A 145 16.33 -13.64 6.35
CA ARG A 145 15.47 -12.57 6.89
C ARG A 145 14.81 -11.72 5.82
N PHE A 146 15.40 -11.67 4.63
CA PHE A 146 14.96 -10.81 3.52
C PHE A 146 14.20 -11.57 2.42
N ASP A 147 14.05 -12.89 2.55
CA ASP A 147 13.34 -13.76 1.60
C ASP A 147 11.90 -13.32 1.28
N CYS A 148 11.16 -12.86 2.28
CA CYS A 148 9.82 -12.30 2.11
C CYS A 148 9.83 -10.79 1.84
N GLN A 149 10.84 -10.06 2.33
CA GLN A 149 10.91 -8.60 2.21
C GLN A 149 11.08 -8.14 0.77
N TYR A 150 11.85 -8.87 -0.04
CA TYR A 150 12.00 -8.54 -1.45
C TYR A 150 10.67 -8.63 -2.21
N LEU A 151 9.92 -9.73 -2.00
CA LEU A 151 8.59 -9.92 -2.58
C LEU A 151 7.64 -8.81 -2.13
N MET A 152 7.64 -8.49 -0.83
CA MET A 152 6.81 -7.41 -0.28
C MET A 152 7.16 -6.04 -0.86
N ALA A 153 8.45 -5.71 -0.99
CA ALA A 153 8.89 -4.45 -1.56
C ALA A 153 8.47 -4.29 -3.03
N THR A 154 8.60 -5.34 -3.84
CA THR A 154 8.13 -5.33 -5.23
C THR A 154 6.61 -5.11 -5.29
N PHE A 155 5.84 -5.82 -4.47
CA PHE A 155 4.40 -5.65 -4.44
C PHE A 155 3.99 -4.24 -4.01
N VAL A 156 4.57 -3.71 -2.94
CA VAL A 156 4.29 -2.36 -2.44
C VAL A 156 4.60 -1.31 -3.51
N ASN A 157 5.72 -1.45 -4.23
CA ASN A 157 6.09 -0.54 -5.31
C ASN A 157 5.03 -0.56 -6.44
N VAL A 158 4.71 -1.75 -6.95
CA VAL A 158 3.69 -1.90 -8.01
C VAL A 158 2.32 -1.39 -7.54
N TYR A 159 1.95 -1.69 -6.29
CA TYR A 159 0.69 -1.25 -5.70
C TYR A 159 0.60 0.28 -5.60
N ILE A 160 1.65 0.92 -5.08
CA ILE A 160 1.71 2.39 -5.00
C ILE A 160 1.66 2.99 -6.41
N ALA A 161 2.44 2.46 -7.35
CA ALA A 161 2.49 2.98 -8.71
C ALA A 161 1.17 2.82 -9.47
N SER A 162 0.39 1.77 -9.18
CA SER A 162 -0.84 1.45 -9.93
C SER A 162 -2.10 2.03 -9.30
N PHE A 163 -2.19 2.05 -7.97
CA PHE A 163 -3.44 2.35 -7.25
C PHE A 163 -3.39 3.64 -6.42
N ILE A 164 -2.20 4.09 -6.00
CA ILE A 164 -2.07 5.27 -5.11
C ILE A 164 -1.58 6.48 -5.89
N ARG A 165 -0.58 6.30 -6.75
CA ARG A 165 0.07 7.41 -7.47
C ARG A 165 -0.81 7.84 -8.65
N GLY A 166 -1.47 8.98 -8.51
CA GLY A 166 -2.17 9.63 -9.61
C GLY A 166 -1.21 10.05 -10.74
N PRO A 167 -1.73 10.25 -11.97
CA PRO A 167 -0.92 10.72 -13.09
C PRO A 167 -0.33 12.10 -12.78
N ASN A 168 1.00 12.22 -12.82
CA ASN A 168 1.67 13.49 -12.58
C ASN A 168 1.44 14.42 -13.78
N PRO A 169 0.80 15.60 -13.59
CA PRO A 169 0.44 16.48 -14.69
C PRO A 169 1.67 16.97 -15.47
N SER A 170 2.78 17.25 -14.79
CA SER A 170 4.02 17.69 -15.44
C SER A 170 4.61 16.61 -16.33
N LYS A 171 4.55 15.34 -15.92
CA LYS A 171 5.01 14.20 -16.73
C LYS A 171 4.10 13.98 -17.94
N LEU A 172 2.78 14.13 -17.77
CA LEU A 172 1.83 14.05 -18.87
C LEU A 172 2.05 15.16 -19.90
N ILE A 173 2.30 16.40 -19.45
CA ILE A 173 2.61 17.53 -20.32
C ILE A 173 3.91 17.26 -21.09
N GLN A 174 4.97 16.77 -20.43
CA GLN A 174 6.21 16.40 -21.11
C GLN A 174 5.97 15.31 -22.17
N GLN A 175 5.17 14.28 -21.86
CA GLN A 175 4.80 13.26 -22.84
C GLN A 175 4.01 13.84 -24.02
N PHE A 176 3.06 14.74 -23.77
CA PHE A 176 2.32 15.44 -24.81
C PHE A 176 3.24 16.23 -25.74
N LEU A 177 4.19 16.97 -25.18
CA LEU A 177 5.12 17.82 -25.95
C LEU A 177 6.05 17.00 -26.87
N THR A 178 6.24 15.71 -26.58
CA THR A 178 7.01 14.81 -27.46
C THR A 178 6.20 14.25 -28.65
N LEU A 179 4.88 14.43 -28.68
CA LEU A 179 4.03 13.95 -29.77
C LEU A 179 4.14 14.82 -31.03
N ARG A 180 3.72 14.27 -32.17
CA ARG A 180 3.63 15.02 -33.44
C ARG A 180 2.62 16.19 -33.33
N PRO A 181 2.85 17.31 -34.03
CA PRO A 181 1.95 18.48 -33.99
C PRO A 181 0.47 18.15 -34.26
N ASP A 182 0.19 17.25 -35.20
CA ASP A 182 -1.20 16.85 -35.52
C ASP A 182 -1.91 16.18 -34.34
N GLN A 183 -1.18 15.36 -33.57
CA GLN A 183 -1.70 14.67 -32.39
C GLN A 183 -1.88 15.64 -31.23
N GLN A 184 -0.97 16.60 -31.08
CA GLN A 184 -1.09 17.68 -30.09
C GLN A 184 -2.37 18.50 -30.34
N LEU A 185 -2.62 18.88 -31.60
CA LEU A 185 -3.82 19.63 -31.98
C LEU A 185 -5.11 18.84 -31.70
N HIS A 186 -5.12 17.54 -32.00
CA HIS A 186 -6.26 16.67 -31.74
C HIS A 186 -6.57 16.56 -30.23
N ILE A 187 -5.56 16.34 -29.39
CA ILE A 187 -5.74 16.27 -27.94
C ILE A 187 -6.16 17.63 -27.39
N PHE A 188 -5.59 18.73 -27.87
CA PHE A 188 -5.99 20.09 -27.46
C PHE A 188 -7.47 20.37 -27.76
N ASN A 189 -7.94 20.05 -28.97
CA ASN A 189 -9.34 20.25 -29.34
C ASN A 189 -10.29 19.37 -28.53
N THR A 190 -9.90 18.12 -28.25
CA THR A 190 -10.68 17.22 -27.39
C THR A 190 -10.76 17.74 -25.96
N LEU A 191 -9.64 18.22 -25.41
CA LEU A 191 -9.59 18.80 -24.07
C LEU A 191 -10.43 20.08 -24.00
N LYS A 192 -10.33 20.96 -25.01
CA LYS A 192 -11.13 22.17 -25.14
C LYS A 192 -12.63 21.85 -25.15
N SER A 193 -13.08 20.92 -26.00
CA SER A 193 -14.50 20.50 -26.03
C SER A 193 -14.97 20.05 -24.66
N HIS A 194 -14.21 19.15 -24.01
CA HIS A 194 -14.60 18.58 -22.72
C HIS A 194 -14.66 19.64 -21.60
N LEU A 195 -13.79 20.65 -21.63
CA LEU A 195 -13.83 21.76 -20.68
C LEU A 195 -14.99 22.74 -20.96
N THR A 196 -15.35 22.94 -22.22
CA THR A 196 -16.54 23.71 -22.61
C THR A 196 -17.82 22.98 -22.18
N ASP A 197 -17.91 21.66 -22.37
CA ASP A 197 -19.05 20.84 -21.94
C ASP A 197 -19.25 20.86 -20.42
N LYS A 198 -18.15 21.00 -19.67
CA LYS A 198 -18.17 21.18 -18.21
C LYS A 198 -18.48 22.62 -17.77
N GLY A 199 -18.64 23.56 -18.70
CA GLY A 199 -18.91 24.97 -18.41
C GLY A 199 -17.74 25.71 -17.77
N ILE A 200 -16.51 25.18 -17.88
CA ILE A 200 -15.30 25.79 -17.29
C ILE A 200 -14.69 26.81 -18.24
N LEU A 201 -14.78 26.56 -19.55
CA LEU A 201 -14.37 27.47 -20.60
C LEU A 201 -15.62 28.10 -21.21
N THR A 202 -15.75 29.42 -21.08
CA THR A 202 -16.73 30.19 -21.85
C THR A 202 -16.33 30.11 -23.31
N SER A 203 -17.24 29.68 -24.19
CA SER A 203 -17.02 29.74 -25.63
C SER A 203 -16.75 31.20 -26.01
N ALA A 204 -15.52 31.50 -26.40
CA ALA A 204 -15.11 32.81 -26.92
C ALA A 204 -15.72 33.06 -28.32
N LEU A 205 -17.04 33.00 -28.43
CA LEU A 205 -17.87 33.27 -29.61
C LEU A 205 -19.09 34.12 -29.21
N GLU A 206 -18.93 35.04 -28.26
CA GLU A 206 -19.89 36.11 -28.01
C GLU A 206 -19.32 37.54 -28.18
N ASP A 207 -18.08 37.71 -28.63
CA ASP A 207 -17.55 39.03 -29.00
C ASP A 207 -16.77 38.97 -30.32
N GLU A 208 -17.52 38.98 -31.45
CA GLU A 208 -17.34 39.77 -32.69
C GLU A 208 -18.24 39.27 -33.83
#